data_AF-A0A1F9SIM6-F1
#
_entry.id   AF-A0A1F9SIM6-F1
#
_cell.length_a   1.000
_cell.length_b   1.000
_cell.length_c   1.000
_cell.angle_alpha   90.00
_cell.angle_beta   90.00
_cell.angle_gamma   90.00
#
_symmetry.space_group_name_H-M   'P 1'
#
loop_
_entity.id
_entity.type
_entity.pdbx_description
1 polymer ?
#
loop_
_entity_poly.entity_id
_entity_poly.type
_entity_poly.pdbx_seq_one_letter_code
_entity_poly.pdbx_strand_id
1 'polypeptide(L)'
;MLIRTENNISPSARKALLAALGRKVPGARFAAARGGLKILGLSPERAADAAPLIANLPGTAGLVFTDEELCPLACSKKKRSAPGPLDFSGPVFIAGPCAVEDEASYLSSARGLKAAGAHALRAALFKPRSSPYAFQGLGWAGLKIISKAARLTGLPLVTEATDTRQVTRLARVCAVLQVGARNMRNYELLKEIARSGRAALLKRAAGATLREWLLAAEYLLKYGAKTVILCERGGEAAGPGLDFRMIREARRLTGLPVIADPSHAAGTRERAASLALKALRSGADGLLIEAAANPYAARVDGRQTVTLETFRGIARKTR
;
A
#
# COMPACT_ATOMS: atom_id res chain seq x y z
N MET A 1 22.06 -9.52 7.26
CA MET A 1 22.07 -10.61 6.28
C MET A 1 22.70 -11.84 6.90
N LEU A 2 22.08 -13.01 6.76
CA LEU A 2 22.63 -14.32 7.11
C LEU A 2 23.11 -15.02 5.84
N ILE A 3 24.39 -15.40 5.83
CA ILE A 3 24.97 -16.29 4.83
C ILE A 3 24.79 -17.71 5.35
N ARG A 4 23.94 -18.52 4.71
CA ARG A 4 23.86 -19.95 4.98
C ARG A 4 25.05 -20.64 4.36
N THR A 5 25.74 -21.46 5.12
CA THR A 5 26.85 -22.27 4.61
C THR A 5 26.34 -23.63 4.13
N GLU A 6 27.08 -24.26 3.23
CA GLU A 6 26.86 -25.64 2.85
C GLU A 6 26.90 -26.57 4.08
N ASN A 7 26.11 -27.65 4.02
CA ASN A 7 26.10 -28.67 5.07
C ASN A 7 27.48 -29.33 5.13
N ASN A 8 28.00 -29.55 6.34
CA ASN A 8 29.31 -30.19 6.58
C ASN A 8 30.51 -29.47 5.93
N ILE A 9 30.45 -28.15 5.78
CA ILE A 9 31.59 -27.35 5.29
C ILE A 9 32.85 -27.65 6.10
N SER A 10 33.93 -28.03 5.43
CA SER A 10 35.20 -28.37 6.10
C SER A 10 35.84 -27.14 6.76
N PRO A 11 36.68 -27.30 7.79
CA PRO A 11 37.38 -26.19 8.42
C PRO A 11 38.21 -25.35 7.44
N SER A 12 38.86 -26.00 6.45
CA SER A 12 39.64 -25.33 5.41
C SER A 12 38.76 -24.53 4.46
N ALA A 13 37.64 -25.11 3.99
CA ALA A 13 36.67 -24.42 3.15
C ALA A 13 36.03 -23.22 3.87
N ARG A 14 35.70 -23.37 5.16
CA ARG A 14 35.17 -22.28 6.00
C ARG A 14 36.18 -21.14 6.15
N LYS A 15 37.47 -21.46 6.34
CA LYS A 15 38.54 -20.45 6.40
C LYS A 15 38.69 -19.72 5.06
N ALA A 16 38.62 -20.44 3.95
CA ALA A 16 38.66 -19.86 2.60
C ALA A 16 37.45 -18.95 2.33
N LEU A 17 36.25 -19.36 2.74
CA LEU A 17 35.04 -18.56 2.64
C LEU A 17 35.18 -17.25 3.42
N LEU A 18 35.61 -17.30 4.69
CA LEU A 18 35.83 -16.08 5.49
C LEU A 18 36.85 -15.12 4.86
N ALA A 19 37.94 -15.65 4.30
CA ALA A 19 38.92 -14.84 3.59
C ALA A 19 38.33 -14.20 2.31
N ALA A 20 37.53 -14.94 1.55
CA ALA A 20 36.84 -14.42 0.37
C ALA A 20 35.81 -13.34 0.74
N LEU A 21 35.04 -13.57 1.81
CA LEU A 21 34.07 -12.61 2.35
C LEU A 21 34.74 -11.30 2.77
N GLY A 22 35.87 -11.36 3.46
CA GLY A 22 36.64 -10.17 3.85
C GLY A 22 37.11 -9.32 2.66
N ARG A 23 37.45 -9.97 1.53
CA ARG A 23 37.81 -9.28 0.28
C ARG A 23 36.60 -8.71 -0.46
N LYS A 24 35.50 -9.47 -0.54
CA LYS A 24 34.30 -9.07 -1.30
C LYS A 24 33.46 -8.03 -0.58
N VAL A 25 33.52 -7.98 0.74
CA VAL A 25 32.77 -7.02 1.55
C VAL A 25 33.71 -6.33 2.55
N PRO A 26 34.59 -5.44 2.08
CA PRO A 26 35.60 -4.82 2.92
C PRO A 26 34.95 -4.03 4.07
N GLY A 27 35.54 -4.18 5.27
CA GLY A 27 35.06 -3.54 6.50
C GLY A 27 33.78 -4.13 7.11
N ALA A 28 33.22 -5.21 6.53
CA ALA A 28 32.11 -5.92 7.14
C ALA A 28 32.57 -6.77 8.34
N ARG A 29 31.73 -6.83 9.38
CA ARG A 29 31.95 -7.71 10.53
C ARG A 29 31.12 -8.98 10.36
N PHE A 30 31.74 -10.12 10.63
CA PHE A 30 31.11 -11.44 10.54
C PHE A 30 31.03 -12.07 11.92
N ALA A 31 29.85 -12.63 12.25
CA ALA A 31 29.63 -13.38 13.47
C ALA A 31 29.11 -14.77 13.14
N ALA A 32 29.49 -15.78 13.94
CA ALA A 32 28.93 -17.11 13.82
C ALA A 32 27.42 -17.08 14.12
N ALA A 33 26.65 -17.81 13.34
CA ALA A 33 25.22 -17.98 13.53
C ALA A 33 24.83 -19.44 13.26
N ARG A 34 23.68 -19.87 13.79
CA ARG A 34 23.18 -21.22 13.53
C ARG A 34 23.00 -21.43 12.02
N GLY A 35 23.70 -22.42 11.47
CA GLY A 35 23.67 -22.74 10.04
C GLY A 35 24.44 -21.78 9.12
N GLY A 36 25.30 -20.90 9.65
CA GLY A 36 26.18 -20.09 8.82
C GLY A 36 26.84 -18.88 9.49
N LEU A 37 26.91 -17.76 8.76
CA LEU A 37 27.61 -16.53 9.17
C LEU A 37 26.69 -15.32 9.03
N LYS A 38 26.56 -14.52 10.09
CA LYS A 38 25.82 -13.26 10.07
C LYS A 38 26.75 -12.10 9.73
N ILE A 39 26.38 -11.28 8.74
CA ILE A 39 27.04 -10.00 8.49
C ILE A 39 26.36 -8.91 9.30
N LEU A 40 27.17 -8.09 9.98
CA LEU A 40 26.74 -6.97 10.81
C LEU A 40 27.17 -5.63 10.22
N GLY A 41 26.34 -4.60 10.41
CA GLY A 41 26.70 -3.21 10.15
C GLY A 41 26.78 -2.79 8.67
N LEU A 42 26.18 -3.55 7.75
CA LEU A 42 26.03 -3.10 6.37
C LEU A 42 24.79 -2.21 6.21
N SER A 43 24.94 -1.15 5.42
CA SER A 43 23.77 -0.44 4.90
C SER A 43 23.00 -1.36 3.93
N PRO A 44 21.71 -1.09 3.68
CA PRO A 44 20.89 -1.85 2.74
C PRO A 44 21.51 -1.90 1.33
N GLU A 45 22.02 -0.76 0.83
CA GLU A 45 22.68 -0.66 -0.47
C GLU A 45 23.91 -1.56 -0.52
N ARG A 46 24.79 -1.44 0.49
CA ARG A 46 26.00 -2.28 0.56
C ARG A 46 25.67 -3.76 0.69
N ALA A 47 24.61 -4.11 1.42
CA ALA A 47 24.16 -5.48 1.55
C ALA A 47 23.61 -6.02 0.22
N ALA A 48 22.85 -5.21 -0.53
CA ALA A 48 22.36 -5.55 -1.85
C ALA A 48 23.49 -5.74 -2.87
N ASP A 49 24.48 -4.85 -2.88
CA ASP A 49 25.65 -4.94 -3.77
C ASP A 49 26.52 -6.15 -3.44
N ALA A 50 26.69 -6.45 -2.15
CA ALA A 50 27.45 -7.60 -1.68
C ALA A 50 26.75 -8.95 -1.95
N ALA A 51 25.42 -8.98 -1.96
CA ALA A 51 24.65 -10.21 -2.09
C ALA A 51 25.04 -11.09 -3.29
N PRO A 52 25.07 -10.61 -4.55
CA PRO A 52 25.47 -11.43 -5.69
C PRO A 52 26.94 -11.86 -5.63
N LEU A 53 27.80 -11.06 -5.00
CA LEU A 53 29.23 -11.38 -4.82
C LEU A 53 29.44 -12.52 -3.82
N ILE A 54 28.57 -12.62 -2.81
CA ILE A 54 28.64 -13.68 -1.79
C ILE A 54 27.91 -14.94 -2.24
N ALA A 55 26.76 -14.80 -2.89
CA ALA A 55 25.90 -15.93 -3.25
C ALA A 55 26.61 -16.99 -4.10
N ASN A 56 27.64 -16.57 -4.86
CA ASN A 56 28.41 -17.43 -5.75
C ASN A 56 29.72 -17.97 -5.12
N LEU A 57 30.00 -17.69 -3.84
CA LEU A 57 31.22 -18.16 -3.18
C LEU A 57 31.09 -19.63 -2.79
N PRO A 58 32.12 -20.48 -3.05
CA PRO A 58 32.15 -21.86 -2.57
C PRO A 58 31.93 -21.94 -1.06
N GLY A 59 31.11 -22.91 -0.61
CA GLY A 59 30.72 -23.04 0.79
C GLY A 59 29.51 -22.20 1.19
N THR A 60 28.92 -21.43 0.27
CA THR A 60 27.67 -20.66 0.49
C THR A 60 26.48 -21.42 -0.08
N ALA A 61 25.55 -21.81 0.80
CA ALA A 61 24.29 -22.46 0.40
C ALA A 61 23.17 -21.46 0.06
N GLY A 62 23.29 -20.20 0.51
CA GLY A 62 22.32 -19.16 0.17
C GLY A 62 22.37 -17.95 1.10
N LEU A 63 21.58 -16.94 0.76
CA LEU A 63 21.47 -15.70 1.53
C LEU A 63 20.06 -15.54 2.07
N VAL A 64 19.97 -15.17 3.35
CA VAL A 64 18.70 -14.88 4.01
C VAL A 64 18.74 -13.46 4.55
N PHE A 65 17.68 -12.71 4.26
CA PHE A 65 17.47 -11.36 4.76
C PHE A 65 16.18 -11.32 5.57
N THR A 66 16.18 -10.55 6.66
CA THR A 66 14.93 -10.18 7.34
C THR A 66 14.19 -9.10 6.57
N ASP A 67 12.92 -8.87 6.90
CA ASP A 67 12.13 -7.81 6.24
C ASP A 67 12.67 -6.42 6.60
N GLU A 68 13.21 -6.23 7.82
CA GLU A 68 13.86 -4.99 8.25
C GLU A 68 15.16 -4.71 7.50
N GLU A 69 15.88 -5.76 7.10
CA GLU A 69 17.12 -5.63 6.32
C GLU A 69 16.82 -5.25 4.86
N LEU A 70 15.72 -5.76 4.29
CA LEU A 70 15.29 -5.45 2.92
C LEU A 70 14.50 -4.15 2.82
N CYS A 71 13.69 -3.85 3.83
CA CYS A 71 12.73 -2.74 3.83
C CYS A 71 12.92 -1.83 5.07
N PRO A 72 14.12 -1.28 5.32
CA PRO A 72 14.41 -0.53 6.53
C PRO A 72 13.56 0.74 6.70
N LEU A 73 13.18 1.42 5.60
CA LEU A 73 12.35 2.61 5.68
C LEU A 73 10.90 2.26 6.00
N ALA A 74 10.36 1.21 5.37
CA ALA A 74 9.00 0.73 5.60
C ALA A 74 8.84 0.08 6.98
N CYS A 75 9.82 -0.73 7.40
CA CYS A 75 9.84 -1.39 8.71
C CYS A 75 10.26 -0.47 9.87
N SER A 76 10.63 0.78 9.58
CA SER A 76 10.90 1.78 10.61
C SER A 76 9.68 1.95 11.53
N LYS A 77 9.89 1.90 12.85
CA LYS A 77 8.83 2.12 13.85
C LYS A 77 8.41 3.59 14.00
N LYS A 78 9.08 4.51 13.32
CA LYS A 78 8.71 5.92 13.34
C LYS A 78 7.32 6.06 12.74
N LYS A 79 6.34 6.48 13.55
CA LYS A 79 4.99 6.78 13.08
C LYS A 79 5.05 7.84 11.97
N ARG A 80 4.37 7.56 10.86
CA ARG A 80 4.22 8.51 9.75
C ARG A 80 2.75 8.82 9.52
N SER A 81 2.44 10.10 9.32
CA SER A 81 1.10 10.59 9.01
C SER A 81 1.04 11.25 7.62
N ALA A 82 -0.15 11.26 7.03
CA ALA A 82 -0.45 12.05 5.84
C ALA A 82 -1.04 13.42 6.26
N PRO A 83 -1.03 14.45 5.38
CA PRO A 83 -1.50 15.78 5.76
C PRO A 83 -2.99 15.84 6.07
N GLY A 84 -3.37 16.80 6.93
CA GLY A 84 -4.76 17.11 7.25
C GLY A 84 -5.43 16.03 8.10
N PRO A 85 -6.69 15.64 7.81
CA PRO A 85 -7.45 14.66 8.60
C PRO A 85 -6.96 13.20 8.43
N LEU A 86 -5.76 13.00 7.87
CA LEU A 86 -5.14 11.70 7.61
C LEU A 86 -3.93 11.47 8.54
N ASP A 87 -4.07 11.89 9.79
CA ASP A 87 -3.04 11.80 10.83
C ASP A 87 -2.99 10.41 11.49
N PHE A 88 -4.07 9.63 11.36
CA PHE A 88 -4.25 8.30 11.97
C PHE A 88 -4.12 8.32 13.51
N SER A 89 -4.55 9.42 14.14
CA SER A 89 -4.74 9.49 15.60
C SER A 89 -5.92 8.64 16.09
N GLY A 90 -6.87 8.36 15.18
CA GLY A 90 -7.93 7.36 15.30
C GLY A 90 -8.26 6.76 13.93
N PRO A 91 -9.34 5.96 13.81
CA PRO A 91 -9.75 5.37 12.54
C PRO A 91 -10.02 6.41 11.45
N VAL A 92 -9.28 6.31 10.35
CA VAL A 92 -9.45 7.21 9.18
C VAL A 92 -10.34 6.57 8.12
N PHE A 93 -11.24 7.36 7.53
CA PHE A 93 -12.19 6.89 6.52
C PHE A 93 -12.04 7.66 5.21
N ILE A 94 -11.58 6.95 4.18
CA ILE A 94 -11.47 7.44 2.81
C ILE A 94 -12.66 6.85 2.04
N ALA A 95 -13.63 7.67 1.65
CA ALA A 95 -14.90 7.21 1.12
C ALA A 95 -15.34 7.97 -0.13
N GLY A 96 -16.17 7.35 -0.97
CA GLY A 96 -16.55 7.87 -2.28
C GLY A 96 -17.05 6.77 -3.21
N PRO A 97 -17.71 7.12 -4.32
CA PRO A 97 -18.09 6.12 -5.32
C PRO A 97 -16.85 5.44 -5.92
N CYS A 98 -17.08 4.33 -6.62
CA CYS A 98 -16.00 3.58 -7.26
C CYS A 98 -15.23 4.44 -8.28
N ALA A 99 -15.96 5.24 -9.07
CA ALA A 99 -15.44 6.18 -10.05
C ALA A 99 -16.19 7.52 -9.96
N VAL A 100 -15.57 8.58 -10.48
CA VAL A 100 -16.27 9.85 -10.76
C VAL A 100 -16.97 9.69 -12.11
N GLU A 101 -18.30 9.81 -12.12
CA GLU A 101 -19.13 9.51 -13.30
C GLU A 101 -19.78 10.76 -13.89
N ASP A 102 -20.28 11.66 -13.04
CA ASP A 102 -20.80 12.98 -13.40
C ASP A 102 -20.68 13.94 -12.21
N GLU A 103 -20.91 15.23 -12.46
CA GLU A 103 -20.76 16.26 -11.44
C GLU A 103 -21.84 16.18 -10.36
N ALA A 104 -23.10 16.03 -10.74
CA ALA A 104 -24.22 16.08 -9.80
C ALA A 104 -24.16 14.92 -8.79
N SER A 105 -23.95 13.69 -9.28
CA SER A 105 -23.87 12.49 -8.45
C SER A 105 -22.64 12.52 -7.52
N TYR A 106 -21.49 12.95 -8.02
CA TYR A 106 -20.27 13.02 -7.22
C TYR A 106 -20.35 14.08 -6.13
N LEU A 107 -20.84 15.29 -6.45
CA LEU A 107 -21.00 16.36 -5.45
C LEU A 107 -22.05 16.01 -4.40
N SER A 108 -23.15 15.36 -4.79
CA SER A 108 -24.14 14.85 -3.84
C SER A 108 -23.53 13.85 -2.86
N SER A 109 -22.79 12.86 -3.39
CA SER A 109 -22.09 11.86 -2.57
C SER A 109 -21.04 12.51 -1.66
N ALA A 110 -20.26 13.46 -2.16
CA ALA A 110 -19.21 14.13 -1.39
C ALA A 110 -19.77 14.87 -0.16
N ARG A 111 -20.89 15.62 -0.32
CA ARG A 111 -21.57 16.28 0.80
C ARG A 111 -22.07 15.27 1.83
N GLY A 112 -22.74 14.23 1.35
CA GLY A 112 -23.28 13.17 2.21
C GLY A 112 -22.19 12.45 3.01
N LEU A 113 -21.06 12.16 2.38
CA LEU A 113 -19.91 11.51 3.01
C LEU A 113 -19.24 12.38 4.07
N LYS A 114 -19.07 13.69 3.81
CA LYS A 114 -18.59 14.63 4.82
C LYS A 114 -19.49 14.63 6.05
N ALA A 115 -20.82 14.73 5.85
CA ALA A 115 -21.79 14.70 6.93
C ALA A 115 -21.84 13.34 7.66
N ALA A 116 -21.50 12.25 6.96
CA ALA A 116 -21.44 10.90 7.54
C ALA A 116 -20.12 10.58 8.25
N GLY A 117 -19.12 11.48 8.23
CA GLY A 117 -17.87 11.34 8.98
C GLY A 117 -16.66 10.89 8.15
N ALA A 118 -16.69 11.04 6.82
CA ALA A 118 -15.52 10.80 5.99
C ALA A 118 -14.39 11.82 6.28
N HIS A 119 -13.15 11.33 6.25
CA HIS A 119 -11.92 12.09 6.44
C HIS A 119 -11.27 12.48 5.11
N ALA A 120 -11.54 11.72 4.05
CA ALA A 120 -11.12 12.04 2.68
C ALA A 120 -12.10 11.51 1.65
N LEU A 121 -12.04 12.06 0.45
CA LEU A 121 -12.81 11.60 -0.69
C LEU A 121 -11.95 10.73 -1.61
N ARG A 122 -12.39 9.50 -1.91
CA ARG A 122 -11.85 8.77 -3.06
C ARG A 122 -12.43 9.32 -4.36
N ALA A 123 -11.57 9.45 -5.36
CA ALA A 123 -11.82 10.29 -6.53
C ALA A 123 -11.23 9.66 -7.79
N ALA A 124 -11.56 8.39 -8.08
CA ALA A 124 -10.97 7.68 -9.21
C ALA A 124 -11.44 8.28 -10.55
N LEU A 125 -10.49 8.87 -11.28
CA LEU A 125 -10.73 9.48 -12.60
C LEU A 125 -10.45 8.53 -13.76
N PHE A 126 -9.51 7.61 -13.57
CA PHE A 126 -9.08 6.62 -14.55
C PHE A 126 -9.39 5.23 -14.01
N LYS A 127 -9.96 4.35 -14.85
CA LYS A 127 -10.33 2.98 -14.47
C LYS A 127 -9.60 1.98 -15.36
N PRO A 128 -8.62 1.20 -14.83
CA PRO A 128 -7.94 0.17 -15.59
C PRO A 128 -8.85 -1.07 -15.68
N ARG A 129 -9.74 -1.09 -16.68
CA ARG A 129 -10.73 -2.16 -16.89
C ARG A 129 -10.19 -3.26 -17.80
N SER A 130 -10.59 -4.49 -17.53
CA SER A 130 -10.19 -5.65 -18.36
C SER A 130 -10.75 -5.55 -19.78
N SER A 131 -12.00 -5.11 -19.93
CA SER A 131 -12.60 -4.83 -21.24
C SER A 131 -12.32 -3.37 -21.64
N PRO A 132 -11.79 -3.11 -22.84
CA PRO A 132 -11.58 -1.75 -23.34
C PRO A 132 -12.90 -1.01 -23.61
N TYR A 133 -14.01 -1.72 -23.80
CA TYR A 133 -15.33 -1.16 -24.05
C TYR A 133 -16.06 -0.73 -22.77
N ALA A 134 -15.56 -1.14 -21.61
CA ALA A 134 -16.13 -0.72 -20.33
C ALA A 134 -15.86 0.77 -20.07
N PHE A 135 -16.63 1.37 -19.15
CA PHE A 135 -16.36 2.74 -18.72
C PHE A 135 -14.93 2.89 -18.17
N GLN A 136 -14.14 3.74 -18.83
CA GLN A 136 -12.72 3.99 -18.53
C GLN A 136 -12.50 5.11 -17.48
N GLY A 137 -13.58 5.71 -16.98
CA GLY A 137 -13.53 6.91 -16.16
C GLY A 137 -13.62 8.19 -17.00
N LEU A 138 -13.93 9.32 -16.36
CA LEU A 138 -13.98 10.64 -17.02
C LEU A 138 -12.59 11.19 -17.39
N GLY A 139 -11.52 10.54 -16.91
CA GLY A 139 -10.16 11.02 -17.08
C GLY A 139 -10.00 12.48 -16.63
N TRP A 140 -9.33 13.27 -17.46
CA TRP A 140 -9.03 14.67 -17.14
C TRP A 140 -10.26 15.58 -17.01
N ALA A 141 -11.40 15.23 -17.64
CA ALA A 141 -12.62 16.01 -17.49
C ALA A 141 -13.14 15.98 -16.04
N GLY A 142 -12.96 14.86 -15.34
CA GLY A 142 -13.35 14.72 -13.94
C GLY A 142 -12.50 15.53 -12.96
N LEU A 143 -11.36 16.10 -13.39
CA LEU A 143 -10.50 16.91 -12.53
C LEU A 143 -11.24 18.13 -11.96
N LYS A 144 -12.05 18.81 -12.79
CA LYS A 144 -12.86 19.96 -12.38
C LYS A 144 -13.89 19.56 -11.30
N ILE A 145 -14.50 18.39 -11.47
CA ILE A 145 -15.52 17.85 -10.56
C ILE A 145 -14.92 17.57 -9.18
N ILE A 146 -13.78 16.88 -9.13
CA ILE A 146 -13.15 16.51 -7.85
C ILE A 146 -12.59 17.74 -7.12
N SER A 147 -12.06 18.71 -7.85
CA SER A 147 -11.62 19.99 -7.27
C SER A 147 -12.80 20.76 -6.68
N LYS A 148 -13.96 20.78 -7.36
CA LYS A 148 -15.18 21.39 -6.83
C LYS A 148 -15.66 20.67 -5.57
N ALA A 149 -15.64 19.33 -5.54
CA ALA A 149 -15.99 18.53 -4.37
C ALA A 149 -15.07 18.80 -3.17
N ALA A 150 -13.76 18.88 -3.40
CA ALA A 150 -12.78 19.20 -2.36
C ALA A 150 -13.04 20.58 -1.75
N ARG A 151 -13.23 21.62 -2.58
CA ARG A 151 -13.56 22.97 -2.11
C ARG A 151 -14.87 23.00 -1.32
N LEU A 152 -15.87 22.24 -1.76
CA LEU A 152 -17.20 22.25 -1.16
C LEU A 152 -17.25 21.55 0.20
N THR A 153 -16.43 20.51 0.38
CA THR A 153 -16.44 19.67 1.60
C THR A 153 -15.28 19.95 2.55
N GLY A 154 -14.23 20.63 2.07
CA GLY A 154 -12.94 20.76 2.75
C GLY A 154 -12.18 19.45 2.89
N LEU A 155 -12.61 18.35 2.25
CA LEU A 155 -11.95 17.05 2.38
C LEU A 155 -10.80 16.90 1.38
N PRO A 156 -9.65 16.35 1.80
CA PRO A 156 -8.57 16.00 0.88
C PRO A 156 -9.02 14.88 -0.08
N LEU A 157 -8.42 14.90 -1.27
CA LEU A 157 -8.70 13.92 -2.33
C LEU A 157 -7.65 12.81 -2.35
N VAL A 158 -8.12 11.59 -2.56
CA VAL A 158 -7.33 10.38 -2.82
C VAL A 158 -7.73 9.85 -4.19
N THR A 159 -6.79 9.75 -5.13
CA THR A 159 -7.07 9.29 -6.50
C THR A 159 -6.03 8.29 -6.98
N GLU A 160 -6.44 7.34 -7.81
CA GLU A 160 -5.53 6.35 -8.39
C GLU A 160 -4.79 6.94 -9.59
N ALA A 161 -3.47 6.81 -9.59
CA ALA A 161 -2.66 6.97 -10.79
C ALA A 161 -2.50 5.59 -11.44
N THR A 162 -2.76 5.54 -12.74
CA THR A 162 -2.66 4.30 -13.54
C THR A 162 -1.46 4.33 -14.49
N ASP A 163 -0.87 5.50 -14.67
CA ASP A 163 0.21 5.79 -15.61
C ASP A 163 1.11 6.91 -15.05
N THR A 164 2.41 6.84 -15.33
CA THR A 164 3.41 7.82 -14.86
C THR A 164 3.07 9.23 -15.34
N ARG A 165 2.55 9.38 -16.56
CA ARG A 165 2.18 10.67 -17.17
C ARG A 165 1.04 11.38 -16.42
N GLN A 166 0.30 10.67 -15.56
CA GLN A 166 -0.79 11.25 -14.78
C GLN A 166 -0.29 11.93 -13.49
N VAL A 167 0.84 11.49 -12.96
CA VAL A 167 1.26 11.76 -11.57
C VAL A 167 1.40 13.25 -11.30
N THR A 168 2.18 13.98 -12.09
CA THR A 168 2.43 15.41 -11.89
C THR A 168 1.13 16.23 -11.80
N ARG A 169 0.17 15.95 -12.67
CA ARG A 169 -1.10 16.71 -12.71
C ARG A 169 -2.03 16.32 -11.57
N LEU A 170 -2.13 15.03 -11.24
CA LEU A 170 -2.92 14.57 -10.08
C LEU A 170 -2.34 15.08 -8.77
N ALA A 171 -1.01 15.11 -8.63
CA ALA A 171 -0.30 15.60 -7.44
C ALA A 171 -0.55 17.09 -7.17
N ARG A 172 -1.01 17.90 -8.14
CA ARG A 172 -1.35 19.31 -7.89
C ARG A 172 -2.66 19.46 -7.12
N VAL A 173 -3.57 18.50 -7.21
CA VAL A 173 -4.92 18.60 -6.63
C VAL A 173 -5.19 17.57 -5.54
N CYS A 174 -4.49 16.43 -5.56
CA CYS A 174 -4.72 15.33 -4.63
C CYS A 174 -3.67 15.31 -3.52
N ALA A 175 -4.13 15.05 -2.29
CA ALA A 175 -3.25 14.93 -1.14
C ALA A 175 -2.54 13.56 -1.12
N VAL A 176 -3.21 12.53 -1.63
CA VAL A 176 -2.72 11.16 -1.69
C VAL A 176 -2.90 10.61 -3.10
N LEU A 177 -1.85 10.00 -3.63
CA LEU A 177 -1.91 9.23 -4.88
C LEU A 177 -1.97 7.73 -4.55
N GLN A 178 -3.01 7.07 -5.03
CA GLN A 178 -3.21 5.63 -4.87
C GLN A 178 -2.48 4.88 -5.99
N VAL A 179 -1.79 3.82 -5.58
CA VAL A 179 -1.33 2.73 -6.44
C VAL A 179 -2.35 1.61 -6.33
N GLY A 180 -3.04 1.32 -7.42
CA GLY A 180 -3.97 0.20 -7.51
C GLY A 180 -3.27 -1.15 -7.39
N ALA A 181 -3.99 -2.19 -6.98
CA ALA A 181 -3.43 -3.53 -6.75
C ALA A 181 -2.72 -4.11 -7.99
N ARG A 182 -3.20 -3.81 -9.20
CA ARG A 182 -2.57 -4.24 -10.47
C ARG A 182 -1.22 -3.58 -10.72
N ASN A 183 -1.00 -2.40 -10.13
CA ASN A 183 0.20 -1.58 -10.29
C ASN A 183 1.14 -1.65 -9.08
N MET A 184 0.89 -2.52 -8.09
CA MET A 184 1.78 -2.65 -6.91
C MET A 184 3.23 -2.97 -7.31
N ARG A 185 3.43 -3.70 -8.42
CA ARG A 185 4.74 -4.06 -8.98
C ARG A 185 5.19 -3.17 -10.16
N ASN A 186 4.48 -2.08 -10.43
CA ASN A 186 4.85 -1.12 -11.46
C ASN A 186 5.86 -0.12 -10.88
N TYR A 187 7.13 -0.53 -10.80
CA TYR A 187 8.16 0.21 -10.08
C TYR A 187 8.43 1.61 -10.65
N GLU A 188 8.27 1.83 -11.96
CA GLU A 188 8.40 3.16 -12.54
C GLU A 188 7.26 4.09 -12.11
N LEU A 189 6.03 3.57 -12.03
CA LEU A 189 4.92 4.32 -11.45
C LEU A 189 5.14 4.61 -9.96
N LEU A 190 5.68 3.66 -9.19
CA LEU A 190 6.02 3.90 -7.78
C LEU A 190 7.05 5.04 -7.64
N LYS A 191 8.13 5.00 -8.42
CA LYS A 191 9.17 6.05 -8.42
C LYS A 191 8.59 7.42 -8.78
N GLU A 192 7.72 7.47 -9.78
CA GLU A 192 7.11 8.72 -10.23
C GLU A 192 6.18 9.29 -9.16
N ILE A 193 5.33 8.47 -8.55
CA ILE A 193 4.47 8.87 -7.43
C ILE A 193 5.31 9.37 -6.25
N ALA A 194 6.41 8.68 -5.93
CA ALA A 194 7.30 9.07 -4.84
C ALA A 194 7.92 10.46 -5.07
N ARG A 195 8.43 10.71 -6.28
CA ARG A 195 9.04 11.99 -6.67
C ARG A 195 8.05 13.16 -6.67
N SER A 196 6.75 12.90 -6.74
CA SER A 196 5.73 13.94 -6.59
C SER A 196 5.68 14.59 -5.21
N GLY A 197 6.33 13.99 -4.19
CA GLY A 197 6.34 14.47 -2.81
C GLY A 197 5.02 14.30 -2.07
N ARG A 198 4.02 13.65 -2.69
CA ARG A 198 2.73 13.34 -2.06
C ARG A 198 2.80 12.08 -1.21
N ALA A 199 1.79 11.90 -0.36
CA ALA A 199 1.57 10.62 0.30
C ALA A 199 1.10 9.59 -0.74
N ALA A 200 1.48 8.33 -0.56
CA ALA A 200 1.05 7.23 -1.41
C ALA A 200 0.12 6.28 -0.66
N LEU A 201 -0.99 5.87 -1.28
CA LEU A 201 -1.81 4.75 -0.79
C LEU A 201 -1.47 3.52 -1.63
N LEU A 202 -0.86 2.51 -1.04
CA LEU A 202 -0.37 1.32 -1.73
C LEU A 202 -1.30 0.13 -1.46
N LYS A 203 -2.11 -0.25 -2.45
CA LYS A 203 -2.90 -1.47 -2.38
C LYS A 203 -2.03 -2.72 -2.53
N ARG A 204 -2.26 -3.73 -1.69
CA ARG A 204 -1.64 -5.06 -1.88
C ARG A 204 -2.16 -5.70 -3.18
N ALA A 205 -1.27 -6.25 -3.98
CA ALA A 205 -1.64 -7.08 -5.13
C ALA A 205 -2.23 -8.41 -4.67
N ALA A 206 -3.16 -8.97 -5.44
CA ALA A 206 -3.68 -10.30 -5.17
C ALA A 206 -2.52 -11.33 -5.17
N GLY A 207 -2.50 -12.19 -4.15
CA GLY A 207 -1.45 -13.22 -3.97
C GLY A 207 -0.07 -12.71 -3.55
N ALA A 208 0.13 -11.39 -3.40
CA ALA A 208 1.41 -10.87 -2.93
C ALA A 208 1.66 -11.20 -1.46
N THR A 209 2.89 -11.60 -1.15
CA THR A 209 3.38 -11.79 0.22
C THR A 209 3.52 -10.46 0.95
N LEU A 210 3.62 -10.51 2.29
CA LEU A 210 3.92 -9.33 3.10
C LEU A 210 5.23 -8.67 2.65
N ARG A 211 6.28 -9.48 2.41
CA ARG A 211 7.59 -9.00 1.96
C ARG A 211 7.51 -8.23 0.64
N GLU A 212 6.81 -8.75 -0.36
CA GLU A 212 6.65 -8.06 -1.66
C GLU A 212 5.90 -6.73 -1.50
N TRP A 213 4.91 -6.69 -0.62
CA TRP A 213 4.16 -5.49 -0.34
C TRP A 213 5.00 -4.43 0.38
N LEU A 214 5.81 -4.84 1.37
CA LEU A 214 6.75 -3.97 2.07
C LEU A 214 7.87 -3.48 1.15
N LEU A 215 8.37 -4.31 0.23
CA LEU A 215 9.35 -3.88 -0.77
C LEU A 215 8.77 -2.81 -1.71
N ALA A 216 7.51 -2.93 -2.13
CA ALA A 216 6.86 -1.88 -2.90
C ALA A 216 6.69 -0.57 -2.10
N ALA A 217 6.40 -0.66 -0.80
CA ALA A 217 6.39 0.50 0.09
C ALA A 217 7.79 1.12 0.27
N GLU A 218 8.82 0.28 0.37
CA GLU A 218 10.23 0.68 0.44
C GLU A 218 10.63 1.48 -0.80
N TYR A 219 10.22 1.05 -1.99
CA TYR A 219 10.41 1.82 -3.23
C TYR A 219 9.80 3.22 -3.10
N LEU A 220 8.53 3.33 -2.70
CA LEU A 220 7.90 4.63 -2.54
C LEU A 220 8.67 5.53 -1.56
N LEU A 221 9.07 5.00 -0.40
CA LEU A 221 9.79 5.77 0.62
C LEU A 221 11.20 6.16 0.16
N LYS A 222 11.94 5.23 -0.43
CA LYS A 222 13.32 5.44 -0.93
C LYS A 222 13.38 6.53 -2.00
N TYR A 223 12.37 6.60 -2.86
CA TYR A 223 12.32 7.57 -3.96
C TYR A 223 11.60 8.89 -3.60
N GLY A 224 11.27 9.11 -2.33
CA GLY A 224 10.85 10.43 -1.83
C GLY A 224 9.36 10.61 -1.48
N ALA A 225 8.56 9.54 -1.43
CA ALA A 225 7.19 9.65 -0.94
C ALA A 225 7.19 10.13 0.52
N LYS A 226 6.36 11.15 0.82
CA LYS A 226 6.28 11.74 2.17
C LYS A 226 5.91 10.69 3.23
N THR A 227 4.95 9.84 2.89
CA THR A 227 4.51 8.69 3.66
C THR A 227 3.83 7.67 2.75
N VAL A 228 3.68 6.45 3.23
CA VAL A 228 2.93 5.37 2.57
C VAL A 228 1.84 4.87 3.50
N ILE A 229 0.61 4.79 2.99
CA ILE A 229 -0.54 4.16 3.62
C ILE A 229 -0.70 2.79 2.97
N LEU A 230 -0.50 1.73 3.73
CA LEU A 230 -0.69 0.36 3.27
C LEU A 230 -2.19 0.06 3.25
N CYS A 231 -2.73 -0.42 2.12
CA CYS A 231 -4.12 -0.84 1.99
C CYS A 231 -4.27 -2.34 1.65
N GLU A 232 -4.71 -3.15 2.61
CA GLU A 232 -5.09 -4.55 2.37
C GLU A 232 -6.44 -4.60 1.65
N ARG A 233 -6.54 -5.38 0.56
CA ARG A 233 -7.73 -5.39 -0.30
C ARG A 233 -8.20 -6.78 -0.75
N GLY A 234 -7.61 -7.85 -0.23
CA GLY A 234 -7.89 -9.21 -0.66
C GLY A 234 -7.47 -9.51 -2.10
N GLY A 235 -7.99 -10.60 -2.68
CA GLY A 235 -7.80 -10.94 -4.08
C GLY A 235 -8.43 -12.29 -4.43
N GLU A 236 -8.85 -12.46 -5.68
CA GLU A 236 -9.50 -13.71 -6.14
C GLU A 236 -8.63 -14.95 -5.90
N ALA A 237 -7.31 -14.82 -6.03
CA ALA A 237 -6.35 -15.90 -5.78
C ALA A 237 -6.18 -16.29 -4.30
N ALA A 238 -6.60 -15.46 -3.35
CA ALA A 238 -6.46 -15.70 -1.90
C ALA A 238 -7.77 -16.21 -1.25
N GLY A 239 -8.77 -16.54 -2.07
CA GLY A 239 -10.14 -16.81 -1.62
C GLY A 239 -10.93 -15.52 -1.38
N PRO A 240 -12.25 -15.63 -1.14
CA PRO A 240 -13.10 -14.46 -1.06
C PRO A 240 -12.88 -13.77 0.30
N GLY A 241 -12.32 -12.56 0.32
CA GLY A 241 -12.29 -11.69 1.51
C GLY A 241 -10.98 -10.95 1.73
N LEU A 242 -10.88 -10.29 2.89
CA LEU A 242 -9.67 -9.61 3.37
C LEU A 242 -8.76 -10.59 4.13
N ASP A 243 -7.44 -10.43 4.00
CA ASP A 243 -6.49 -11.13 4.88
C ASP A 243 -6.25 -10.31 6.16
N PHE A 244 -6.99 -10.63 7.22
CA PHE A 244 -6.84 -9.94 8.51
C PHE A 244 -5.50 -10.21 9.19
N ARG A 245 -4.82 -11.33 8.88
CA ARG A 245 -3.48 -11.61 9.41
C ARG A 245 -2.47 -10.66 8.78
N MET A 246 -2.58 -10.44 7.46
CA MET A 246 -1.75 -9.49 6.73
C MET A 246 -1.80 -8.08 7.33
N ILE A 247 -3.00 -7.61 7.71
CA ILE A 247 -3.19 -6.32 8.40
C ILE A 247 -2.40 -6.28 9.70
N ARG A 248 -2.55 -7.31 10.55
CA ARG A 248 -1.90 -7.39 11.86
C ARG A 248 -0.38 -7.48 11.74
N GLU A 249 0.13 -8.27 10.81
CA GLU A 249 1.56 -8.44 10.58
C GLU A 249 2.21 -7.18 10.03
N ALA A 250 1.58 -6.51 9.06
CA ALA A 250 2.05 -5.24 8.54
C ALA A 250 2.12 -4.16 9.63
N ARG A 251 1.10 -4.05 10.49
CA ARG A 251 1.14 -3.13 11.64
C ARG A 251 2.22 -3.48 12.65
N ARG A 252 2.43 -4.78 12.91
CA ARG A 252 3.49 -5.21 13.83
C ARG A 252 4.87 -4.85 13.28
N LEU A 253 5.11 -5.00 11.98
CA LEU A 253 6.42 -4.79 11.37
C LEU A 253 6.71 -3.33 11.04
N THR A 254 5.72 -2.49 10.77
CA THR A 254 5.93 -1.12 10.27
C THR A 254 5.46 -0.04 11.24
N GLY A 255 5.92 1.19 11.05
CA GLY A 255 5.33 2.41 11.62
C GLY A 255 4.37 3.13 10.64
N LEU A 256 3.99 2.45 9.56
CA LEU A 256 3.11 2.99 8.52
C LEU A 256 1.63 2.74 8.88
N PRO A 257 0.70 3.63 8.47
CA PRO A 257 -0.72 3.36 8.59
C PRO A 257 -1.13 2.16 7.73
N VAL A 258 -1.92 1.25 8.29
CA VAL A 258 -2.43 0.06 7.59
C VAL A 258 -3.96 0.08 7.60
N ILE A 259 -4.56 0.35 6.45
CA ILE A 259 -6.01 0.38 6.23
C ILE A 259 -6.50 -0.85 5.45
N ALA A 260 -7.81 -1.01 5.33
CA ALA A 260 -8.43 -2.03 4.50
C ALA A 260 -9.39 -1.47 3.44
N ASP A 261 -9.50 -2.16 2.30
CA ASP A 261 -10.51 -1.95 1.26
C ASP A 261 -11.51 -3.10 1.28
N PRO A 262 -12.58 -2.99 2.08
CA PRO A 262 -13.57 -4.06 2.21
C PRO A 262 -14.47 -4.17 0.98
N SER A 263 -14.62 -3.10 0.18
CA SER A 263 -15.53 -3.08 -0.97
C SER A 263 -15.05 -4.05 -2.05
N HIS A 264 -13.80 -3.92 -2.48
CA HIS A 264 -13.27 -4.80 -3.53
C HIS A 264 -13.03 -6.24 -3.07
N ALA A 265 -13.00 -6.49 -1.76
CA ALA A 265 -12.89 -7.83 -1.19
C ALA A 265 -14.27 -8.53 -1.03
N ALA A 266 -15.37 -7.77 -1.13
CA ALA A 266 -16.71 -8.24 -0.78
C ALA A 266 -17.53 -8.74 -1.96
N GLY A 267 -17.54 -8.01 -3.08
CA GLY A 267 -18.45 -8.25 -4.22
C GLY A 267 -19.92 -7.86 -3.97
N THR A 268 -20.34 -7.71 -2.71
CA THR A 268 -21.68 -7.21 -2.32
C THR A 268 -21.58 -6.16 -1.21
N ARG A 269 -22.59 -5.31 -1.11
CA ARG A 269 -22.67 -4.19 -0.17
C ARG A 269 -22.73 -4.65 1.29
N GLU A 270 -23.56 -5.65 1.56
CA GLU A 270 -23.79 -6.20 2.90
C GLU A 270 -22.50 -6.82 3.42
N ARG A 271 -21.79 -7.53 2.52
CA ARG A 271 -20.50 -8.12 2.83
C ARG A 271 -19.41 -7.05 2.97
N ALA A 272 -19.42 -5.98 2.18
CA ALA A 272 -18.50 -4.85 2.33
C ALA A 272 -18.66 -4.20 3.71
N ALA A 273 -19.90 -3.99 4.17
CA ALA A 273 -20.17 -3.45 5.51
C ALA A 273 -19.69 -4.40 6.62
N SER A 274 -19.90 -5.71 6.48
CA SER A 274 -19.41 -6.71 7.44
C SER A 274 -17.87 -6.74 7.50
N LEU A 275 -17.21 -6.76 6.33
CA LEU A 275 -15.74 -6.76 6.24
C LEU A 275 -15.13 -5.46 6.78
N ALA A 276 -15.78 -4.32 6.57
CA ALA A 276 -15.36 -3.03 7.12
C ALA A 276 -15.23 -3.09 8.66
N LEU A 277 -16.26 -3.57 9.35
CA LEU A 277 -16.26 -3.69 10.80
C LEU A 277 -15.22 -4.73 11.29
N LYS A 278 -15.09 -5.85 10.57
CA LYS A 278 -14.09 -6.89 10.89
C LYS A 278 -12.66 -6.39 10.73
N ALA A 279 -12.39 -5.59 9.70
CA ALA A 279 -11.05 -5.03 9.47
C ALA A 279 -10.64 -4.07 10.59
N LEU A 280 -11.55 -3.17 10.99
CA LEU A 280 -11.31 -2.25 12.11
C LEU A 280 -11.08 -3.01 13.43
N ARG A 281 -11.90 -4.02 13.73
CA ARG A 281 -11.71 -4.91 14.90
C ARG A 281 -10.43 -5.72 14.85
N SER A 282 -9.93 -6.01 13.65
CA SER A 282 -8.64 -6.69 13.43
C SER A 282 -7.45 -5.73 13.55
N GLY A 283 -7.71 -4.45 13.85
CA GLY A 283 -6.71 -3.43 14.10
C GLY A 283 -6.34 -2.60 12.88
N ALA A 284 -7.11 -2.59 11.79
CA ALA A 284 -6.86 -1.63 10.70
C ALA A 284 -6.98 -0.19 11.21
N ASP A 285 -6.05 0.68 10.83
CA ASP A 285 -6.02 2.10 11.20
C ASP A 285 -7.08 2.93 10.44
N GLY A 286 -7.85 2.30 9.55
CA GLY A 286 -8.85 2.97 8.74
C GLY A 286 -9.39 2.12 7.60
N LEU A 287 -10.21 2.73 6.76
CA LEU A 287 -10.82 2.11 5.59
C LEU A 287 -10.71 2.98 4.34
N LEU A 288 -10.52 2.31 3.21
CA LEU A 288 -10.84 2.81 1.87
C LEU A 288 -12.12 2.12 1.40
N ILE A 289 -13.27 2.80 1.47
CA ILE A 289 -14.57 2.17 1.25
C ILE A 289 -15.36 2.85 0.13
N GLU A 290 -16.06 2.04 -0.67
CA GLU A 290 -16.99 2.55 -1.67
C GLU A 290 -18.33 2.89 -1.02
N ALA A 291 -18.70 4.17 -1.11
CA ALA A 291 -19.94 4.69 -0.55
C ALA A 291 -20.45 5.86 -1.40
N ALA A 292 -21.74 5.89 -1.70
CA ALA A 292 -22.35 6.90 -2.58
C ALA A 292 -23.77 7.24 -2.16
N ALA A 293 -24.28 8.38 -2.62
CA ALA A 293 -25.66 8.81 -2.40
C ALA A 293 -26.67 7.89 -3.10
N ASN A 294 -26.37 7.47 -4.33
CA ASN A 294 -27.19 6.52 -5.10
C ASN A 294 -26.30 5.42 -5.71
N PRO A 295 -25.93 4.37 -4.93
CA PRO A 295 -25.05 3.32 -5.42
C PRO A 295 -25.71 2.42 -6.50
N TYR A 296 -27.04 2.43 -6.61
CA TYR A 296 -27.78 1.60 -7.57
C TYR A 296 -27.68 2.13 -9.00
N ALA A 297 -27.42 3.43 -9.17
CA ALA A 297 -27.22 4.06 -10.47
C ALA A 297 -25.76 4.05 -10.96
N ALA A 298 -24.83 3.48 -10.19
CA ALA A 298 -23.41 3.52 -10.52
C ALA A 298 -23.09 2.70 -11.79
N ARG A 299 -22.31 3.28 -12.70
CA ARG A 299 -21.85 2.61 -13.93
C ARG A 299 -20.82 1.51 -13.64
N VAL A 300 -20.15 1.59 -12.48
CA VAL A 300 -19.11 0.63 -12.07
C VAL A 300 -19.23 0.30 -10.59
N ASP A 301 -19.16 -0.99 -10.26
CA ASP A 301 -19.07 -1.53 -8.89
C ASP A 301 -20.20 -1.08 -7.92
N GLY A 302 -21.38 -0.75 -8.46
CA GLY A 302 -22.55 -0.39 -7.64
C GLY A 302 -22.95 -1.46 -6.63
N ARG A 303 -22.77 -2.75 -6.96
CA ARG A 303 -23.12 -3.91 -6.10
C ARG A 303 -22.37 -3.92 -4.75
N GLN A 304 -21.12 -3.47 -4.71
CA GLN A 304 -20.28 -3.43 -3.50
C GLN A 304 -20.24 -2.05 -2.82
N THR A 305 -20.77 -1.02 -3.48
CA THR A 305 -20.79 0.36 -2.98
C THR A 305 -21.91 0.53 -1.95
N VAL A 306 -21.58 0.90 -0.71
CA VAL A 306 -22.56 1.08 0.38
C VAL A 306 -23.35 2.39 0.26
N THR A 307 -24.53 2.44 0.90
CA THR A 307 -25.29 3.69 1.03
C THR A 307 -24.61 4.62 2.05
N LEU A 308 -24.95 5.90 2.00
CA LEU A 308 -24.47 6.87 2.99
C LEU A 308 -24.88 6.51 4.43
N GLU A 309 -26.07 5.93 4.59
CA GLU A 309 -26.56 5.47 5.90
C GLU A 309 -25.69 4.34 6.44
N THR A 310 -25.43 3.31 5.64
CA THR A 310 -24.55 2.20 6.02
C THR A 310 -23.15 2.72 6.35
N PHE A 311 -22.59 3.61 5.53
CA PHE A 311 -21.29 4.22 5.80
C PHE A 311 -21.28 4.99 7.14
N ARG A 312 -22.30 5.79 7.42
CA ARG A 312 -22.45 6.51 8.69
C ARG A 312 -22.49 5.53 9.88
N GLY A 313 -23.20 4.41 9.74
CA GLY A 313 -23.25 3.36 10.75
C GLY A 313 -21.88 2.75 11.05
N ILE A 314 -21.04 2.55 10.02
CA ILE A 314 -19.66 2.07 10.18
C ILE A 314 -18.79 3.12 10.88
N ALA A 315 -18.85 4.37 10.42
CA ALA A 315 -18.02 5.46 10.93
C ALA A 315 -18.36 5.86 12.38
N ARG A 316 -19.61 5.66 12.82
CA ARG A 316 -20.03 5.94 14.21
C ARG A 316 -19.64 4.86 15.20
N LYS A 317 -19.71 3.58 14.83
CA LYS A 317 -19.41 2.45 15.74
C LYS A 317 -17.94 2.35 16.17
N THR A 318 -17.11 3.27 15.71
CA THR A 318 -15.65 3.24 15.80
C THR A 318 -15.07 4.56 16.33
N ARG A 319 -15.95 5.50 16.68
CA ARG A 319 -15.66 6.67 17.52
C ARG A 319 -16.09 6.34 18.94
#